data_AF-A0AAE3RMH5-F1
#
_entry.id   AF-A0AAE3RMH5-F1
#
_cell.length_a   1.000
_cell.length_b   1.000
_cell.length_c   1.000
_cell.angle_alpha   90.00
_cell.angle_beta   90.00
_cell.angle_gamma   90.00
#
_symmetry.space_group_name_H-M   'P 1'
#
loop_
_entity.id
_entity.type
_entity.pdbx_description
1 polymer ?
#
loop_
_entity_poly.entity_id
_entity_poly.type
_entity_poly.pdbx_seq_one_letter_code
_entity_poly.pdbx_strand_id
1 'polypeptide(L)'
;MELTDKQIKDLVARRHPEYIKKKEHWDFLASTYAGGRAWFDDNIFRYFKEGDQEFKERLERAYRFNHTREVVNLINKYLFKEDIHRNVEEAPEPIQKFWKRATRQNVSIDGFMSALDLQSSIYGRVWVVVDSTMDSDAESVADEKKKDVRAYAYWISPQQMLDMAWDDDGNLIWALIVEVARDDQDPFTSSGQEYQRYRLWTRNEWYLFREEVKKGAGNAGRRTAKVVLEDKGEHKLGVVPVFPVDCIGESESPYFSPSLIDDIAYLDRAVANYLSNLDAIIQDQTFSQLAIPVQSLLPGDENHAKVMEMGTKRVFTYDSESGNQPFYLSPDPKQAQMIITTIQTVINEIYHSVGVAGERTKQDNAKGIDNSSGAAKLYDFQRVNSLLITKAERLERAERQMMFLAAKWMGVDLDEEHSLIAYPESFDIRGLTDEFAVAEKLGLLEAPDSVRRYQMEMLIEKIFPNISAAMQKEFEKDLLNFPPKNALNTLENKSVLTYHRDTVQESGQDLSQGNGNSSTQATE
;
A
#
# COMPACT_ATOMS: atom_id res chain seq x y z
N MET A 1 34.91 13.25 21.29
CA MET A 1 35.67 14.04 20.30
C MET A 1 34.91 15.34 20.08
N GLU A 2 35.53 16.52 20.15
CA GLU A 2 34.84 17.77 19.78
C GLU A 2 34.81 17.90 18.25
N LEU A 3 33.61 17.91 17.67
CA LEU A 3 33.40 18.06 16.23
C LEU A 3 33.64 19.52 15.82
N THR A 4 34.50 19.75 14.83
CA THR A 4 34.72 21.11 14.31
C THR A 4 33.57 21.58 13.41
N ASP A 5 33.31 22.89 13.35
CA ASP A 5 32.28 23.49 12.48
C ASP A 5 32.40 23.03 11.01
N LYS A 6 33.63 22.82 10.52
CA LYS A 6 33.88 22.32 9.16
C LYS A 6 33.42 20.87 9.00
N GLN A 7 33.73 20.00 9.96
CA GLN A 7 33.32 18.59 9.92
C GLN A 7 31.79 18.46 9.99
N ILE A 8 31.13 19.25 10.82
CA ILE A 8 29.66 19.27 10.92
C ILE A 8 29.05 19.68 9.58
N LYS A 9 29.58 20.74 8.97
CA LYS A 9 29.12 21.22 7.67
C LYS A 9 29.31 20.18 6.57
N ASP A 10 30.48 19.55 6.51
CA ASP A 10 30.80 18.53 5.51
C ASP A 10 29.90 17.30 5.71
N LEU A 11 29.66 16.87 6.96
CA LEU A 11 28.75 15.77 7.32
C LEU A 11 27.32 16.04 6.86
N VAL A 12 26.75 17.20 7.20
CA VAL A 12 25.37 17.53 6.86
C VAL A 12 25.16 17.72 5.35
N ALA A 13 26.20 18.08 4.61
CA ALA A 13 26.15 18.21 3.16
C ALA A 13 26.24 16.87 2.41
N ARG A 14 26.59 15.76 3.09
CA ARG A 14 26.76 14.45 2.45
C ARG A 14 25.46 13.94 1.87
N ARG A 15 25.51 13.45 0.63
CA ARG A 15 24.40 12.77 -0.03
C ARG A 15 24.94 11.57 -0.78
N HIS A 16 24.25 10.44 -0.69
CA HIS A 16 24.57 9.30 -1.54
C HIS A 16 24.30 9.63 -3.02
N PRO A 17 25.10 9.15 -3.99
CA PRO A 17 24.85 9.42 -5.41
C PRO A 17 23.47 8.96 -5.89
N GLU A 18 22.95 7.85 -5.38
CA GLU A 18 21.60 7.37 -5.73
C GLU A 18 20.49 8.26 -5.16
N TYR A 19 20.69 8.85 -3.98
CA TYR A 19 19.76 9.82 -3.40
C TYR A 19 19.54 11.00 -4.36
N ILE A 20 20.63 11.56 -4.89
CA ILE A 20 20.56 12.71 -5.81
C ILE A 20 19.78 12.34 -7.08
N LYS A 21 19.98 11.13 -7.61
CA LYS A 21 19.29 10.66 -8.82
C LYS A 21 17.80 10.38 -8.60
N LYS A 22 17.41 9.92 -7.42
CA LYS A 22 16.05 9.47 -7.12
C LYS A 22 15.18 10.51 -6.41
N LYS A 23 15.77 11.59 -5.88
CA LYS A 23 15.03 12.64 -5.17
C LYS A 23 13.83 13.19 -5.95
N GLU A 24 14.05 13.64 -7.19
CA GLU A 24 12.97 14.20 -8.04
C GLU A 24 11.87 13.16 -8.30
N HIS A 25 12.27 11.90 -8.43
CA HIS A 25 11.34 10.80 -8.64
C HIS A 25 10.49 10.53 -7.39
N TRP A 26 11.07 10.50 -6.18
CA TRP A 26 10.30 10.38 -4.95
C TRP A 26 9.35 11.55 -4.71
N ASP A 27 9.78 12.78 -5.04
CA ASP A 27 8.95 13.98 -4.97
C ASP A 27 7.78 13.90 -5.96
N PHE A 28 8.01 13.33 -7.15
CA PHE A 28 6.96 13.05 -8.13
C PHE A 28 5.96 11.99 -7.62
N LEU A 29 6.41 10.89 -7.03
CA LEU A 29 5.52 9.85 -6.50
C LEU A 29 4.66 10.38 -5.34
N ALA A 30 5.29 11.09 -4.39
CA ALA A 30 4.60 11.72 -3.27
C ALA A 30 3.55 12.72 -3.74
N SER A 31 3.92 13.62 -4.65
CA SER A 31 2.98 14.62 -5.18
C SER A 31 1.86 13.98 -6.01
N THR A 32 2.13 12.90 -6.75
CA THR A 32 1.11 12.19 -7.54
C THR A 32 0.11 11.45 -6.64
N TYR A 33 0.57 10.82 -5.58
CA TYR A 33 -0.31 10.26 -4.56
C TYR A 33 -1.12 11.34 -3.82
N ALA A 34 -0.46 12.41 -3.36
CA ALA A 34 -1.08 13.52 -2.62
C ALA A 34 -2.03 14.38 -3.48
N GLY A 35 -1.75 14.52 -4.77
CA GLY A 35 -2.50 15.33 -5.70
C GLY A 35 -2.69 16.77 -5.26
N GLY A 36 -3.92 17.27 -5.42
CA GLY A 36 -4.23 18.67 -5.17
C GLY A 36 -3.90 19.55 -6.37
N ARG A 37 -4.15 20.86 -6.20
CA ARG A 37 -4.08 21.83 -7.29
C ARG A 37 -2.64 22.09 -7.76
N ALA A 38 -1.70 22.17 -6.81
CA ALA A 38 -0.28 22.41 -7.09
C ALA A 38 0.35 21.30 -7.95
N TRP A 39 -0.19 20.07 -7.90
CA TRP A 39 0.32 18.99 -8.73
C TRP A 39 0.25 19.29 -10.23
N PHE A 40 -0.78 20.01 -10.69
CA PHE A 40 -0.95 20.31 -12.11
C PHE A 40 0.16 21.22 -12.64
N ASP A 41 0.68 22.13 -11.81
CA ASP A 41 1.65 23.15 -12.20
C ASP A 41 2.93 22.52 -12.78
N ASP A 42 3.36 21.39 -12.22
CA ASP A 42 4.58 20.68 -12.63
C ASP A 42 4.30 19.47 -13.56
N ASN A 43 3.04 19.05 -13.71
CA ASN A 43 2.69 17.77 -14.36
C ASN A 43 1.82 17.89 -15.61
N ILE A 44 1.34 19.10 -15.94
CA ILE A 44 0.67 19.36 -17.21
C ILE A 44 1.65 19.97 -18.21
N PHE A 45 1.79 19.32 -19.36
CA PHE A 45 2.77 19.72 -20.37
C PHE A 45 2.16 20.65 -21.41
N ARG A 46 2.96 21.64 -21.80
CA ARG A 46 2.64 22.59 -22.88
C ARG A 46 2.81 21.91 -24.24
N TYR A 47 1.89 22.16 -25.16
CA TYR A 47 2.10 21.75 -26.55
C TYR A 47 2.79 22.85 -27.36
N PHE A 48 3.44 22.49 -28.47
CA PHE A 48 4.38 23.34 -29.20
C PHE A 48 3.84 24.71 -29.64
N LYS A 49 2.53 24.86 -29.83
CA LYS A 49 1.88 26.10 -30.30
C LYS A 49 0.96 26.76 -29.27
N GLU A 50 1.07 26.40 -28.00
CA GLU A 50 0.20 26.91 -26.95
C GLU A 50 0.68 28.26 -26.39
N GLY A 51 -0.17 29.29 -26.41
CA GLY A 51 0.14 30.58 -25.81
C GLY A 51 0.25 30.53 -24.27
N ASP A 52 0.89 31.52 -23.64
CA ASP A 52 1.02 31.60 -22.17
C ASP A 52 -0.33 31.73 -21.46
N GLN A 53 -1.22 32.56 -22.00
CA GLN A 53 -2.55 32.76 -21.46
C GLN A 53 -3.42 31.50 -21.62
N GLU A 54 -3.41 30.88 -22.82
CA GLU A 54 -4.16 29.65 -23.10
C GLU A 54 -3.69 28.50 -22.20
N PHE A 55 -2.37 28.37 -21.99
CA PHE A 55 -1.82 27.37 -21.09
C PHE A 55 -2.29 27.59 -19.64
N LYS A 56 -2.26 28.84 -19.16
CA LYS A 56 -2.73 29.16 -17.80
C LYS A 56 -4.20 28.84 -17.61
N GLU A 57 -5.06 29.19 -18.57
CA GLU A 57 -6.49 28.88 -18.53
C GLU A 57 -6.76 27.37 -18.60
N ARG A 58 -5.97 26.63 -19.39
CA ARG A 58 -6.05 25.17 -19.43
C ARG A 58 -5.59 24.55 -18.12
N LEU A 59 -4.50 25.05 -17.54
CA LEU A 59 -4.02 24.63 -16.24
C LEU A 59 -5.11 24.83 -15.20
N GLU A 60 -5.72 26.02 -15.12
CA GLU A 60 -6.83 26.38 -14.21
C GLU A 60 -8.02 25.42 -14.27
N ARG A 61 -8.33 24.88 -15.45
CA ARG A 61 -9.46 23.96 -15.67
C ARG A 61 -9.07 22.48 -15.63
N ALA A 62 -7.77 22.17 -15.67
CA ALA A 62 -7.29 20.80 -15.65
C ALA A 62 -7.80 20.06 -14.41
N TYR A 63 -8.23 18.81 -14.63
CA TYR A 63 -8.70 17.90 -13.60
C TYR A 63 -8.10 16.52 -13.84
N ARG A 64 -8.08 15.70 -12.79
CA ARG A 64 -7.66 14.30 -12.85
C ARG A 64 -8.44 13.48 -11.84
N PHE A 65 -8.64 12.21 -12.16
CA PHE A 65 -9.04 11.21 -11.17
C PHE A 65 -7.76 10.64 -10.57
N ASN A 66 -7.65 10.59 -9.24
CA ASN A 66 -6.41 10.16 -8.59
C ASN A 66 -6.33 8.64 -8.52
N HIS A 67 -6.04 8.01 -9.67
CA HIS A 67 -5.95 6.57 -9.82
C HIS A 67 -4.84 5.98 -8.95
N THR A 68 -3.70 6.68 -8.86
CA THR A 68 -2.55 6.30 -8.02
C THR A 68 -2.95 6.13 -6.55
N ARG A 69 -3.69 7.09 -5.99
CA ARG A 69 -4.19 7.01 -4.61
C ARG A 69 -5.18 5.88 -4.42
N GLU A 70 -6.09 5.70 -5.37
CA GLU A 70 -7.12 4.67 -5.30
C GLU A 70 -6.51 3.27 -5.22
N VAL A 71 -5.51 2.99 -6.06
CA VAL A 71 -4.76 1.73 -6.05
C VAL A 71 -4.11 1.47 -4.69
N VAL A 72 -3.34 2.43 -4.18
CA VAL A 72 -2.61 2.28 -2.91
C VAL A 72 -3.59 2.05 -1.75
N ASN A 73 -4.65 2.84 -1.66
CA ASN A 73 -5.64 2.72 -0.59
C ASN A 73 -6.40 1.39 -0.65
N LEU A 74 -6.68 0.89 -1.85
CA LEU A 74 -7.39 -0.37 -2.03
C LEU A 74 -6.54 -1.57 -1.60
N ILE A 75 -5.28 -1.62 -2.03
CA ILE A 75 -4.35 -2.68 -1.62
C ILE A 75 -4.14 -2.65 -0.11
N ASN A 76 -3.93 -1.47 0.48
CA ASN A 76 -3.81 -1.32 1.93
C ASN A 76 -5.06 -1.83 2.66
N LYS A 77 -6.26 -1.47 2.16
CA LYS A 77 -7.52 -1.93 2.75
C LYS A 77 -7.68 -3.45 2.69
N TYR A 78 -7.26 -4.10 1.61
CA TYR A 78 -7.34 -5.57 1.51
C TYR A 78 -6.31 -6.25 2.43
N LEU A 79 -5.12 -5.68 2.56
CA LEU A 79 -4.05 -6.21 3.41
C LEU A 79 -4.42 -6.24 4.89
N PHE A 80 -5.06 -5.18 5.39
CA PHE A 80 -5.48 -5.07 6.80
C PHE A 80 -6.96 -5.43 7.02
N LYS A 81 -7.57 -6.15 6.07
CA LYS A 81 -8.93 -6.68 6.26
C LYS A 81 -8.93 -7.87 7.21
N GLU A 82 -7.92 -8.72 7.09
CA GLU A 82 -7.69 -9.86 7.97
C GLU A 82 -6.92 -9.41 9.21
N ASP A 83 -7.19 -10.03 10.35
CA ASP A 83 -6.55 -9.67 11.62
C ASP A 83 -5.11 -10.23 11.70
N ILE A 84 -4.18 -9.37 12.13
CA ILE A 84 -2.79 -9.76 12.39
C ILE A 84 -2.71 -10.43 13.75
N HIS A 85 -2.23 -11.67 13.78
CA HIS A 85 -2.18 -12.46 15.00
C HIS A 85 -0.92 -12.09 15.81
N ARG A 86 -1.15 -11.60 17.03
CA ARG A 86 -0.09 -11.24 17.99
C ARG A 86 -0.29 -11.99 19.29
N ASN A 87 0.70 -12.77 19.70
CA ASN A 87 0.66 -13.51 20.95
C ASN A 87 0.98 -12.58 22.13
N VAL A 88 -0.05 -11.90 22.64
CA VAL A 88 0.07 -10.93 23.76
C VAL A 88 0.41 -11.60 25.07
N GLU A 89 0.00 -12.86 25.27
CA GLU A 89 0.22 -13.58 26.53
C GLU A 89 1.70 -13.94 26.74
N GLU A 90 2.39 -14.32 25.66
CA GLU A 90 3.80 -14.70 25.69
C GLU A 90 4.75 -13.50 25.51
N ALA A 91 4.25 -12.36 25.04
CA ALA A 91 5.06 -11.17 24.83
C ALA A 91 5.50 -10.49 26.15
N PRO A 92 6.76 -10.02 26.27
CA PRO A 92 7.21 -9.26 27.44
C PRO A 92 6.39 -7.98 27.69
N GLU A 93 6.22 -7.57 28.96
CA GLU A 93 5.44 -6.39 29.35
C GLU A 93 5.82 -5.10 28.56
N PRO A 94 7.11 -4.80 28.31
CA PRO A 94 7.49 -3.62 27.52
C PRO A 94 6.99 -3.67 26.07
N ILE A 95 6.97 -4.86 25.46
CA ILE A 95 6.46 -5.08 24.09
C ILE A 95 4.95 -4.94 24.05
N GLN A 96 4.23 -5.49 25.04
CA GLN A 96 2.78 -5.30 25.14
C GLN A 96 2.40 -3.82 25.25
N LYS A 97 3.19 -3.03 25.98
CA LYS A 97 3.01 -1.56 26.06
C LYS A 97 3.34 -0.88 24.74
N PHE A 98 4.40 -1.31 24.07
CA PHE A 98 4.78 -0.82 22.76
C PHE A 98 3.66 -1.04 21.74
N TRP A 99 3.06 -2.23 21.67
CA TRP A 99 1.94 -2.49 20.76
C TRP A 99 0.73 -1.57 20.99
N LYS A 100 0.45 -1.22 22.25
CA LYS A 100 -0.64 -0.27 22.58
C LYS A 100 -0.30 1.17 22.20
N ARG A 101 0.98 1.56 22.26
CA ARG A 101 1.45 2.94 22.06
C ARG A 101 2.77 2.93 21.26
N ALA A 102 2.71 2.51 20.00
CA ALA A 102 3.87 2.31 19.15
C ALA A 102 4.55 3.63 18.77
N THR A 103 3.80 4.75 18.72
CA THR A 103 4.36 6.07 18.39
C THR A 103 4.35 7.02 19.59
N ARG A 104 5.13 8.12 19.49
CA ARG A 104 5.08 9.22 20.48
C ARG A 104 3.66 9.77 20.66
N GLN A 105 2.88 9.80 19.58
CA GLN A 105 1.48 10.26 19.57
C GLN A 105 0.48 9.20 20.08
N ASN A 106 0.96 8.08 20.63
CA ASN A 106 0.14 6.99 21.19
C ASN A 106 -0.75 6.26 20.16
N VAL A 107 -0.29 6.17 18.91
CA VAL A 107 -0.94 5.32 17.90
C VAL A 107 -0.61 3.85 18.22
N SER A 108 -1.58 2.95 18.05
CA SER A 108 -1.36 1.51 18.20
C SER A 108 -0.44 0.96 17.10
N ILE A 109 0.11 -0.24 17.32
CA ILE A 109 0.92 -0.90 16.29
C ILE A 109 0.14 -1.14 15.00
N ASP A 110 -1.15 -1.51 15.06
CA ASP A 110 -1.99 -1.69 13.87
C ASP A 110 -2.09 -0.42 13.03
N GLY A 111 -2.37 0.71 13.69
CA GLY A 111 -2.45 2.01 13.01
C GLY A 111 -1.10 2.42 12.43
N PHE A 112 0.00 2.11 13.13
CA PHE A 112 1.35 2.39 12.63
C PHE A 112 1.72 1.52 11.43
N MET A 113 1.46 0.21 11.47
CA MET A 113 1.75 -0.71 10.38
C MET A 113 0.89 -0.42 9.14
N SER A 114 -0.38 -0.07 9.32
CA SER A 114 -1.25 0.39 8.22
C SER A 114 -0.72 1.65 7.56
N ALA A 115 -0.28 2.63 8.35
CA ALA A 115 0.36 3.83 7.81
C ALA A 115 1.70 3.52 7.14
N LEU A 116 2.51 2.62 7.69
CA LEU A 116 3.80 2.22 7.15
C LEU A 116 3.67 1.58 5.77
N ASP A 117 2.72 0.66 5.60
CA ASP A 117 2.40 0.04 4.31
C ASP A 117 1.96 1.07 3.26
N LEU A 118 1.17 2.06 3.67
CA LEU A 118 0.75 3.15 2.79
C LEU A 118 1.98 3.91 2.26
N GLN A 119 2.93 4.23 3.13
CA GLN A 119 4.12 4.98 2.73
C GLN A 119 5.11 4.14 1.91
N SER A 120 5.32 2.86 2.27
CA SER A 120 6.14 1.97 1.45
C SER A 120 5.53 1.81 0.05
N SER A 121 4.21 1.73 -0.07
CA SER A 121 3.51 1.69 -1.37
C SER A 121 3.77 2.91 -2.25
N ILE A 122 3.95 4.08 -1.65
CA ILE A 122 4.20 5.34 -2.37
C ILE A 122 5.68 5.45 -2.76
N TYR A 123 6.58 5.23 -1.81
CA TYR A 123 8.02 5.53 -1.97
C TYR A 123 8.87 4.32 -2.38
N GLY A 124 8.34 3.12 -2.26
CA GLY A 124 9.04 1.86 -2.44
C GLY A 124 9.80 1.46 -1.18
N ARG A 125 10.86 2.19 -0.84
CA ARG A 125 11.57 2.03 0.43
C ARG A 125 11.28 3.20 1.37
N VAL A 126 10.84 2.89 2.57
CA VAL A 126 10.76 3.81 3.70
C VAL A 126 11.66 3.33 4.82
N TRP A 127 11.97 4.20 5.78
CA TRP A 127 12.82 3.84 6.91
C TRP A 127 12.05 3.97 8.19
N VAL A 128 12.20 3.01 9.09
CA VAL A 128 11.64 3.07 10.43
C VAL A 128 12.76 3.33 11.41
N VAL A 129 12.57 4.33 12.26
CA VAL A 129 13.46 4.66 13.38
C VAL A 129 12.74 4.25 14.66
N VAL A 130 13.44 3.50 15.52
CA VAL A 130 12.94 3.14 16.85
C VAL A 130 13.79 3.84 17.89
N ASP A 131 13.17 4.66 18.72
CA ASP A 131 13.87 5.48 19.71
C ASP A 131 13.19 5.34 21.08
N SER A 132 13.82 5.85 22.13
CA SER A 132 13.32 5.76 23.51
C SER A 132 13.10 7.14 24.11
N THR A 133 12.17 7.22 25.07
CA THR A 133 12.05 8.39 25.96
C THR A 133 13.00 8.32 27.16
N MET A 134 13.93 7.35 27.18
CA MET A 134 14.99 7.29 28.19
C MET A 134 15.85 8.56 28.15
N ASP A 135 15.78 9.33 29.24
CA ASP A 135 16.81 10.30 29.58
C ASP A 135 18.00 9.56 30.19
N SER A 136 19.22 10.07 29.95
CA SER A 136 20.46 9.52 30.50
C SER A 136 20.52 9.49 32.04
N ASP A 137 19.59 10.16 32.72
CA ASP A 137 19.52 10.31 34.18
C ASP A 137 18.50 9.37 34.87
N ALA A 138 18.05 8.29 34.21
CA ALA A 138 17.18 7.29 34.84
C ALA A 138 18.02 6.14 35.42
N GLU A 139 18.31 6.19 36.73
CA GLU A 139 19.17 5.18 37.40
C GLU A 139 18.40 3.98 37.98
N SER A 140 17.06 3.99 38.00
CA SER A 140 16.26 2.91 38.58
C SER A 140 14.98 2.59 37.80
N VAL A 141 14.56 1.31 37.80
CA VAL A 141 13.29 0.83 37.21
C VAL A 141 12.06 1.56 37.82
N ALA A 142 12.18 2.05 39.06
CA ALA A 142 11.14 2.85 39.71
C ALA A 142 11.08 4.29 39.15
N ASP A 143 12.21 4.87 38.77
CA ASP A 143 12.27 6.19 38.14
C ASP A 143 11.90 6.13 36.65
N GLU A 144 12.21 5.03 35.97
CA GLU A 144 11.71 4.74 34.62
C GLU A 144 10.19 4.66 34.57
N LYS A 145 9.56 3.97 35.53
CA LYS A 145 8.10 3.92 35.66
C LYS A 145 7.49 5.27 36.00
N LYS A 146 8.19 6.13 36.75
CA LYS A 146 7.73 7.50 37.05
C LYS A 146 7.87 8.44 35.86
N LYS A 147 8.87 8.23 35.00
CA LYS A 147 9.14 9.04 33.80
C LYS A 147 8.41 8.56 32.53
N ASP A 148 7.57 7.52 32.62
CA ASP A 148 6.89 6.86 31.47
C ASP A 148 7.89 6.53 30.34
N VAL A 149 9.04 5.95 30.73
CA VAL A 149 10.07 5.52 29.80
C VAL A 149 9.52 4.42 28.90
N ARG A 150 9.58 4.65 27.58
CA ARG A 150 9.08 3.71 26.57
C ARG A 150 9.84 3.85 25.25
N ALA A 151 9.93 2.74 24.53
CA ALA A 151 10.29 2.74 23.12
C ALA A 151 9.13 3.29 22.28
N TYR A 152 9.45 3.97 21.19
CA TYR A 152 8.52 4.43 20.18
C TYR A 152 9.15 4.34 18.79
N ALA A 153 8.33 4.15 17.77
CA ALA A 153 8.74 4.12 16.38
C ALA A 153 8.14 5.31 15.62
N TYR A 154 8.86 5.75 14.59
CA TYR A 154 8.35 6.63 13.56
C TYR A 154 8.99 6.25 12.22
N TRP A 155 8.26 6.47 11.14
CA TRP A 155 8.80 6.29 9.80
C TRP A 155 9.31 7.62 9.26
N ILE A 156 10.28 7.57 8.37
CA ILE A 156 10.77 8.71 7.60
C ILE A 156 10.77 8.36 6.11
N SER A 157 10.56 9.37 5.28
CA SER A 157 10.59 9.21 3.83
C SER A 157 12.03 9.02 3.33
N PRO A 158 12.25 8.44 2.13
CA PRO A 158 13.58 8.34 1.56
C PRO A 158 14.22 9.72 1.32
N GLN A 159 13.44 10.80 1.12
CA GLN A 159 14.00 12.16 1.03
C GLN A 159 14.62 12.64 2.35
N GLN A 160 14.13 12.15 3.49
CA GLN A 160 14.65 12.48 4.81
C GLN A 160 15.92 11.70 5.15
N MET A 161 16.16 10.58 4.48
CA MET A 161 17.36 9.77 4.66
C MET A 161 18.48 10.25 3.73
N LEU A 162 19.42 11.03 4.25
CA LEU A 162 20.39 11.76 3.44
C LEU A 162 21.58 10.91 2.97
N ASP A 163 22.15 10.12 3.87
CA ASP A 163 23.31 9.26 3.63
C ASP A 163 23.37 8.16 4.71
N MET A 164 23.99 7.02 4.39
CA MET A 164 24.18 5.91 5.34
C MET A 164 25.39 5.07 4.95
N ALA A 165 25.83 4.18 5.83
CA ALA A 165 26.81 3.16 5.49
C ALA A 165 26.40 1.80 6.03
N TRP A 166 26.79 0.76 5.28
CA TRP A 166 26.56 -0.64 5.58
C TRP A 166 27.89 -1.33 5.84
N ASP A 167 27.90 -2.37 6.68
CA ASP A 167 29.00 -3.31 6.77
C ASP A 167 28.87 -4.44 5.74
N ASP A 168 29.86 -5.33 5.71
CA ASP A 168 29.93 -6.44 4.76
C ASP A 168 28.80 -7.47 4.97
N ASP A 169 28.18 -7.49 6.17
CA ASP A 169 27.08 -8.37 6.54
C ASP A 169 25.69 -7.75 6.28
N GLY A 170 25.64 -6.51 5.76
CA GLY A 170 24.40 -5.82 5.46
C GLY A 170 23.73 -5.16 6.67
N ASN A 171 24.48 -4.84 7.72
CA ASN A 171 24.01 -4.06 8.87
C ASN A 171 24.44 -2.59 8.76
N LEU A 172 23.57 -1.68 9.18
CA LEU A 172 23.89 -0.25 9.20
C LEU A 172 25.03 0.06 10.20
N ILE A 173 26.00 0.84 9.75
CA ILE A 173 27.08 1.41 10.58
C ILE A 173 26.62 2.75 11.15
N TRP A 174 26.01 3.59 10.31
CA TRP A 174 25.42 4.87 10.68
C TRP A 174 24.36 5.31 9.66
N ALA A 175 23.45 6.19 10.08
CA ALA A 175 22.41 6.77 9.25
C ALA A 175 22.25 8.27 9.56
N LEU A 176 22.24 9.11 8.52
CA LEU A 176 22.06 10.55 8.62
C LEU A 176 20.66 10.96 8.13
N ILE A 177 19.85 11.49 9.03
CA ILE A 177 18.44 11.84 8.81
C ILE A 177 18.27 13.35 8.90
N VAL A 178 17.38 13.91 8.09
CA VAL A 178 16.89 15.29 8.24
C VAL A 178 15.44 15.30 8.76
N GLU A 179 15.22 16.13 9.77
CA GLU A 179 13.96 16.39 10.42
C GLU A 179 13.59 17.87 10.20
N VAL A 180 12.32 18.13 9.87
CA VAL A 180 11.81 19.50 9.85
C VAL A 180 11.22 19.80 11.22
N ALA A 181 11.69 20.88 11.82
CA ALA A 181 11.24 21.33 13.13
C ALA A 181 10.72 22.75 13.04
N ARG A 182 9.78 23.08 13.92
CA ARG A 182 9.23 24.41 14.01
C ARG A 182 9.51 24.99 15.38
N ASP A 183 9.88 26.26 15.40
CA ASP A 183 9.99 27.02 16.64
C ASP A 183 8.60 27.51 17.04
N ASP A 184 7.84 26.66 17.74
CA ASP A 184 6.45 26.88 18.11
C ASP A 184 6.10 26.53 19.57
N GLN A 185 7.12 26.29 20.41
CA GLN A 185 6.93 25.85 21.80
C GLN A 185 6.21 26.90 22.67
N ASP A 186 6.52 28.18 22.47
CA ASP A 186 5.88 29.31 23.16
C ASP A 186 5.18 30.23 22.14
N PRO A 187 3.85 30.35 22.17
CA PRO A 187 3.10 31.21 21.24
C PRO A 187 3.46 32.71 21.34
N PHE A 188 4.12 33.15 22.41
CA PHE A 188 4.46 34.56 22.63
C PHE A 188 5.91 34.92 22.27
N THR A 189 6.84 33.97 22.36
CA THR A 189 8.28 34.24 22.13
C THR A 189 8.87 33.47 20.96
N SER A 190 8.20 32.42 20.48
CA SER A 190 8.73 31.61 19.39
C SER A 190 8.60 32.33 18.06
N SER A 191 9.59 32.13 17.19
CA SER A 191 9.62 32.76 15.86
C SER A 191 8.56 32.20 14.90
N GLY A 192 8.01 31.02 15.19
CA GLY A 192 7.09 30.30 14.32
C GLY A 192 7.74 29.73 13.06
N GLN A 193 9.05 29.91 12.87
CA GLN A 193 9.79 29.53 11.66
C GLN A 193 10.16 28.04 11.68
N GLU A 194 10.11 27.44 10.50
CA GLU A 194 10.64 26.10 10.28
C GLU A 194 12.17 26.15 10.10
N TYR A 195 12.85 25.18 10.69
CA TYR A 195 14.29 24.98 10.56
C TYR A 195 14.58 23.49 10.40
N GLN A 196 15.71 23.17 9.75
CA GLN A 196 16.15 21.78 9.59
C GLN A 196 16.97 21.35 10.80
N ARG A 197 16.71 20.14 11.27
CA ARG A 197 17.54 19.39 12.21
C ARG A 197 18.11 18.18 11.50
N TYR A 198 19.35 17.84 11.80
CA TYR A 198 20.01 16.66 11.25
C TYR A 198 20.35 15.73 12.40
N ARG A 199 19.88 14.49 12.33
CA ARG A 199 20.15 13.45 13.32
C ARG A 199 21.07 12.41 12.71
N LEU A 200 22.22 12.19 13.33
CA LEU A 200 23.12 11.10 13.00
C LEU A 200 22.95 10.00 14.03
N TRP A 201 22.54 8.82 13.57
CA TRP A 201 22.58 7.59 14.35
C TRP A 201 23.82 6.81 14.01
N THR A 202 24.51 6.31 15.03
CA THR A 202 25.57 5.31 14.90
C THR A 202 25.14 4.04 15.66
N ARG A 203 26.00 3.03 15.76
CA ARG A 203 25.68 1.80 16.49
C ARG A 203 25.47 2.01 18.00
N ASN A 204 26.09 3.04 18.57
CA ASN A 204 26.12 3.25 20.02
C ASN A 204 25.79 4.67 20.45
N GLU A 205 25.87 5.64 19.55
CA GLU A 205 25.76 7.06 19.83
C GLU A 205 24.81 7.74 18.84
N TRP A 206 24.20 8.84 19.29
CA TRP A 206 23.44 9.73 18.43
C TRP A 206 23.92 11.18 18.59
N TYR A 207 23.81 11.93 17.50
CA TYR A 207 24.16 13.35 17.43
C TYR A 207 23.03 14.12 16.77
N LEU A 208 22.65 15.26 17.34
CA LEU A 208 21.63 16.15 16.80
C LEU A 208 22.26 17.50 16.45
N PHE A 209 22.08 17.93 15.21
CA PHE A 209 22.60 19.17 14.69
C PHE A 209 21.44 20.08 14.26
N ARG A 210 21.53 21.37 14.57
CA ARG A 210 20.54 22.38 14.20
C ARG A 210 21.09 23.34 13.16
N GLU A 211 20.28 23.64 12.15
CA GLU A 211 20.55 24.72 11.21
C GLU A 211 20.13 26.07 11.82
N GLU A 212 21.08 26.93 12.14
CA GLU A 212 20.82 28.32 12.49
C GLU A 212 20.90 29.20 11.24
N VAL A 213 19.74 29.71 10.82
CA VAL A 213 19.66 30.73 9.78
C VAL A 213 19.90 32.11 10.42
N LYS A 214 21.14 32.55 10.48
CA LYS A 214 21.43 33.95 10.81
C LYS A 214 21.03 34.84 9.64
N LYS A 215 20.09 35.76 9.86
CA LYS A 215 19.84 36.86 8.91
C LYS A 215 21.16 37.63 8.74
N GLY A 216 21.74 37.56 7.54
CA GLY A 216 22.89 38.39 7.20
C GLY A 216 22.52 39.85 7.36
N ALA A 217 23.31 40.62 8.11
CA ALA A 217 23.17 42.06 8.19
C ALA A 217 23.57 42.67 6.84
N GLY A 218 22.60 42.84 5.93
CA GLY A 218 22.78 43.55 4.66
C GLY A 218 21.81 43.12 3.56
N ASN A 219 21.32 44.10 2.78
CA ASN A 219 20.34 43.97 1.69
C ASN A 219 20.80 43.14 0.46
N ALA A 220 21.87 42.34 0.60
CA ALA A 220 22.35 41.39 -0.42
C ALA A 220 23.02 40.16 0.23
N GLY A 221 22.62 39.80 1.45
CA GLY A 221 23.27 38.75 2.23
C GLY A 221 22.88 37.34 1.77
N ARG A 222 23.81 36.65 1.12
CA ARG A 222 23.78 35.19 0.91
C ARG A 222 23.49 34.52 2.26
N ARG A 223 22.38 33.78 2.40
CA ARG A 223 22.04 33.04 3.62
C ARG A 223 23.16 32.04 3.90
N THR A 224 24.05 32.36 4.84
CA THR A 224 25.00 31.38 5.37
C THR A 224 24.33 30.69 6.55
N ALA A 225 23.66 29.58 6.26
CA ALA A 225 23.23 28.65 7.28
C ALA A 225 24.47 28.13 8.03
N LYS A 226 24.51 28.35 9.35
CA LYS A 226 25.52 27.74 10.22
C LYS A 226 24.86 26.55 10.88
N VAL A 227 25.46 25.37 10.76
CA VAL A 227 25.02 24.17 11.47
C VAL A 227 25.80 24.08 12.77
N VAL A 228 25.11 23.86 13.89
CA VAL A 228 25.67 23.72 15.23
C VAL A 228 25.22 22.40 15.86
N LEU A 229 26.08 21.80 16.69
CA LEU A 229 25.70 20.63 17.49
C LEU A 229 24.74 21.10 18.59
N GLU A 230 23.52 20.57 18.57
CA GLU A 230 22.46 20.86 19.53
C GLU A 230 22.55 19.91 20.73
N ASP A 231 22.69 18.61 20.46
CA ASP A 231 22.72 17.59 21.51
C ASP A 231 23.44 16.31 21.05
N LYS A 232 23.86 15.47 22.01
CA LYS A 232 24.48 14.16 21.77
C LYS A 232 24.23 13.21 22.94
N GLY A 233 24.16 11.91 22.66
CA GLY A 233 24.01 10.90 23.70
C GLY A 233 24.52 9.53 23.30
N GLU A 234 24.74 8.67 24.30
CA GLU A 234 25.09 7.26 24.12
C GLU A 234 23.88 6.37 24.44
N HIS A 235 23.55 5.45 23.54
CA HIS A 235 22.45 4.49 23.71
C HIS A 235 22.93 3.02 23.79
N LYS A 236 24.17 2.72 23.38
CA LYS A 236 24.85 1.42 23.58
C LYS A 236 24.09 0.18 23.06
N LEU A 237 23.29 0.32 22.00
CA LEU A 237 22.49 -0.78 21.45
C LEU A 237 23.32 -1.77 20.61
N GLY A 238 24.53 -1.38 20.19
CA GLY A 238 25.39 -2.16 19.28
C GLY A 238 24.90 -2.19 17.83
N VAL A 239 23.71 -1.66 17.55
CA VAL A 239 23.06 -1.59 16.24
C VAL A 239 22.51 -0.19 16.01
N VAL A 240 22.48 0.25 14.76
CA VAL A 240 21.81 1.50 14.39
C VAL A 240 20.30 1.29 14.55
N PRO A 241 19.58 2.15 15.29
CA PRO A 241 18.15 1.97 15.56
C PRO A 241 17.25 2.41 14.39
N VAL A 242 17.67 2.06 13.17
CA VAL A 242 17.00 2.38 11.92
C VAL A 242 17.04 1.14 11.03
N PHE A 243 15.94 0.83 10.34
CA PHE A 243 15.91 -0.25 9.36
C PHE A 243 15.05 0.11 8.14
N PRO A 244 15.36 -0.45 6.95
CA PRO A 244 14.55 -0.24 5.76
C PRO A 244 13.30 -1.12 5.76
N VAL A 245 12.22 -0.59 5.20
CA VAL A 245 10.99 -1.33 4.92
C VAL A 245 10.65 -1.14 3.45
N ASP A 246 10.62 -2.26 2.73
CA ASP A 246 10.39 -2.30 1.29
C ASP A 246 8.94 -2.66 0.96
N CYS A 247 8.42 -2.08 -0.12
CA CYS A 247 7.10 -2.38 -0.63
C CYS A 247 7.02 -3.74 -1.33
N ILE A 248 7.91 -3.99 -2.30
CA ILE A 248 7.88 -5.19 -3.14
C ILE A 248 9.31 -5.62 -3.46
N GLY A 249 9.58 -6.92 -3.35
CA GLY A 249 10.85 -7.54 -3.73
C GLY A 249 12.02 -7.21 -2.80
N GLU A 250 13.17 -7.83 -3.07
CA GLU A 250 14.45 -7.44 -2.48
C GLU A 250 15.22 -6.67 -3.54
N SER A 251 15.38 -5.36 -3.31
CA SER A 251 16.16 -4.54 -4.22
C SER A 251 17.64 -4.82 -4.03
N GLU A 252 18.35 -4.98 -5.15
CA GLU A 252 19.82 -5.06 -5.16
C GLU A 252 20.46 -3.77 -4.64
N SER A 253 19.74 -2.63 -4.70
CA SER A 253 20.23 -1.36 -4.16
C SER A 253 19.94 -1.23 -2.64
N PRO A 254 20.94 -0.89 -1.83
CA PRO A 254 20.75 -0.55 -0.41
C PRO A 254 19.98 0.75 -0.16
N TYR A 255 19.76 1.59 -1.19
CA TYR A 255 19.12 2.91 -1.05
C TYR A 255 17.72 3.02 -1.67
N PHE A 256 17.41 2.19 -2.65
CA PHE A 256 16.18 2.32 -3.43
C PHE A 256 15.51 0.96 -3.56
N SER A 257 14.19 0.94 -3.45
CA SER A 257 13.35 -0.19 -3.82
C SER A 257 12.18 0.34 -4.66
N PRO A 258 11.71 -0.39 -5.69
CA PRO A 258 10.57 0.04 -6.48
C PRO A 258 9.31 0.18 -5.61
N SER A 259 8.48 1.16 -5.95
CA SER A 259 7.19 1.37 -5.29
C SER A 259 6.06 0.64 -6.01
N LEU A 260 4.92 0.49 -5.34
CA LEU A 260 3.72 -0.08 -5.96
C LEU A 260 3.23 0.79 -7.14
N ILE A 261 3.47 2.10 -7.04
CA ILE A 261 2.96 3.09 -7.99
C ILE A 261 4.02 3.62 -8.96
N ASP A 262 5.21 3.03 -8.98
CA ASP A 262 6.37 3.54 -9.71
C ASP A 262 6.03 3.78 -11.19
N ASP A 263 5.48 2.76 -11.85
CA ASP A 263 5.03 2.84 -13.25
C ASP A 263 3.67 3.55 -13.39
N ILE A 264 2.75 3.29 -12.46
CA ILE A 264 1.36 3.79 -12.49
C ILE A 264 1.31 5.30 -12.41
N ALA A 265 2.18 5.94 -11.62
CA ALA A 265 2.21 7.39 -11.46
C ALA A 265 2.45 8.11 -12.79
N TYR A 266 3.29 7.55 -13.66
CA TYR A 266 3.54 8.11 -14.99
C TYR A 266 2.34 7.92 -15.93
N LEU A 267 1.66 6.77 -15.85
CA LEU A 267 0.43 6.54 -16.59
C LEU A 267 -0.70 7.48 -16.13
N ASP A 268 -0.85 7.68 -14.82
CA ASP A 268 -1.81 8.62 -14.22
C ASP A 268 -1.52 10.06 -14.69
N ARG A 269 -0.22 10.45 -14.74
CA ARG A 269 0.17 11.74 -15.32
C ARG A 269 -0.18 11.85 -16.80
N ALA A 270 0.01 10.79 -17.58
CA ALA A 270 -0.37 10.79 -18.99
C ALA A 270 -1.89 10.95 -19.16
N VAL A 271 -2.69 10.25 -18.35
CA VAL A 271 -4.16 10.40 -18.31
C VAL A 271 -4.56 11.84 -18.00
N ALA A 272 -3.94 12.49 -17.01
CA ALA A 272 -4.24 13.88 -16.68
C ALA A 272 -3.92 14.84 -17.85
N ASN A 273 -2.82 14.60 -18.57
CA ASN A 273 -2.49 15.37 -19.77
C ASN A 273 -3.50 15.16 -20.90
N TYR A 274 -3.93 13.91 -21.14
CA TYR A 274 -4.95 13.61 -22.14
C TYR A 274 -6.32 14.20 -21.79
N LEU A 275 -6.72 14.17 -20.51
CA LEU A 275 -7.95 14.82 -20.04
C LEU A 275 -7.89 16.34 -20.23
N SER A 276 -6.74 16.96 -19.92
CA SER A 276 -6.52 18.39 -20.15
C SER A 276 -6.61 18.76 -21.63
N ASN A 277 -6.06 17.92 -22.52
CA ASN A 277 -6.17 18.11 -23.96
C ASN A 277 -7.61 17.88 -24.48
N LEU A 278 -8.31 16.89 -23.93
CA LEU A 278 -9.70 16.60 -24.27
C LEU A 278 -10.59 17.79 -23.90
N ASP A 279 -10.40 18.38 -22.72
CA ASP A 279 -11.12 19.57 -22.29
C ASP A 279 -10.82 20.79 -23.20
N ALA A 280 -9.58 20.97 -23.63
CA ALA A 280 -9.24 22.00 -24.62
C ALA A 280 -9.96 21.77 -25.96
N ILE A 281 -10.01 20.53 -26.44
CA ILE A 281 -10.78 20.15 -27.63
C ILE A 281 -12.28 20.42 -27.42
N ILE A 282 -12.84 20.10 -26.25
CA ILE A 282 -14.24 20.41 -25.95
C ILE A 282 -14.47 21.94 -25.99
N GLN A 283 -13.56 22.76 -25.50
CA GLN A 283 -13.73 24.21 -25.58
C GLN A 283 -13.58 24.78 -26.99
N ASP A 284 -12.65 24.27 -27.77
CA ASP A 284 -12.29 24.85 -29.08
C ASP A 284 -13.08 24.24 -30.24
N GLN A 285 -13.49 22.98 -30.10
CA GLN A 285 -14.05 22.20 -31.19
C GLN A 285 -15.54 21.87 -31.06
N THR A 286 -16.14 22.01 -29.87
CA THR A 286 -17.58 21.71 -29.72
C THR A 286 -18.47 22.76 -30.40
N PHE A 287 -17.94 23.97 -30.62
CA PHE A 287 -18.66 25.03 -31.33
C PHE A 287 -18.18 25.13 -32.78
N SER A 288 -19.13 25.10 -33.71
CA SER A 288 -18.82 25.32 -35.13
C SER A 288 -18.20 26.70 -35.33
N GLN A 289 -17.11 26.75 -36.08
CA GLN A 289 -16.36 27.97 -36.34
C GLN A 289 -16.83 28.59 -37.66
N LEU A 290 -16.98 29.91 -37.69
CA LEU A 290 -17.52 30.61 -38.85
C LEU A 290 -16.41 30.87 -39.87
N ALA A 291 -16.58 30.38 -41.11
CA ALA A 291 -15.67 30.63 -42.22
C ALA A 291 -16.32 31.58 -43.24
N ILE A 292 -15.65 32.68 -43.56
CA ILE A 292 -16.21 33.79 -44.35
C ILE A 292 -15.26 34.18 -45.49
N PRO A 293 -15.77 34.49 -46.69
CA PRO A 293 -14.96 35.05 -47.76
C PRO A 293 -14.35 36.41 -47.38
N VAL A 294 -13.07 36.61 -47.67
CA VAL A 294 -12.32 37.86 -47.39
C VAL A 294 -13.03 39.10 -47.97
N GLN A 295 -13.71 38.96 -49.11
CA GLN A 295 -14.47 40.01 -49.77
C GLN A 295 -15.66 40.52 -48.94
N SER A 296 -16.14 39.77 -47.94
CA SER A 296 -17.18 40.19 -46.99
C SER A 296 -16.65 40.88 -45.73
N LEU A 297 -15.33 41.07 -45.61
CA LEU A 297 -14.63 41.56 -44.41
C LEU A 297 -13.83 42.86 -44.62
N LEU A 298 -14.19 43.69 -45.60
CA LEU A 298 -13.53 44.97 -45.85
C LEU A 298 -13.58 45.89 -44.62
N PRO A 299 -12.44 46.44 -44.14
CA PRO A 299 -12.40 47.31 -42.96
C PRO A 299 -13.16 48.62 -43.20
N GLY A 300 -14.24 48.85 -42.44
CA GLY A 300 -15.03 50.09 -42.49
C GLY A 300 -16.53 49.91 -42.74
N ASP A 301 -16.99 48.71 -43.10
CA ASP A 301 -18.43 48.41 -43.27
C ASP A 301 -19.09 47.98 -41.96
N GLU A 302 -20.37 48.36 -41.75
CA GLU A 302 -21.22 47.88 -40.63
C GLU A 302 -21.29 46.33 -40.55
N ASN A 303 -21.05 45.65 -41.67
CA ASN A 303 -21.00 44.20 -41.77
C ASN A 303 -19.81 43.60 -41.02
N HIS A 304 -18.69 44.30 -40.88
CA HIS A 304 -17.51 43.79 -40.16
C HIS A 304 -17.79 43.59 -38.66
N ALA A 305 -18.48 44.55 -38.04
CA ALA A 305 -18.86 44.48 -36.64
C ALA A 305 -19.87 43.34 -36.37
N LYS A 306 -20.90 43.21 -37.24
CA LYS A 306 -21.89 42.12 -37.16
C LYS A 306 -21.27 40.74 -37.39
N VAL A 307 -20.30 40.64 -38.30
CA VAL A 307 -19.59 39.40 -38.60
C VAL A 307 -18.73 38.94 -37.41
N MET A 308 -18.05 39.87 -36.74
CA MET A 308 -17.30 39.56 -35.52
C MET A 308 -18.23 39.20 -34.35
N GLU A 309 -19.44 39.77 -34.29
CA GLU A 309 -20.48 39.41 -33.32
C GLU A 309 -21.12 38.03 -33.58
N MET A 310 -21.19 37.59 -34.84
CA MET A 310 -21.68 36.25 -35.22
C MET A 310 -20.65 35.13 -34.98
N GLY A 311 -19.37 35.46 -34.83
CA GLY A 311 -18.31 34.51 -34.50
C GLY A 311 -18.30 34.19 -33.00
N THR A 312 -18.50 32.93 -32.63
CA THR A 312 -18.51 32.51 -31.22
C THR A 312 -17.13 32.54 -30.55
N LYS A 313 -16.03 32.41 -31.31
CA LYS A 313 -14.65 32.45 -30.78
C LYS A 313 -13.58 32.83 -31.81
N ARG A 314 -13.56 32.15 -32.97
CA ARG A 314 -12.59 32.37 -34.06
C ARG A 314 -13.33 32.41 -35.40
N VAL A 315 -12.98 33.39 -36.24
CA VAL A 315 -13.50 33.54 -37.61
C VAL A 315 -12.37 33.22 -38.58
N PHE A 316 -12.56 32.23 -39.46
CA PHE A 316 -11.63 31.95 -40.54
C PHE A 316 -12.01 32.74 -41.78
N THR A 317 -11.00 33.27 -42.44
CA THR A 317 -11.18 33.92 -43.74
C THR A 317 -10.60 33.04 -44.82
N TYR A 318 -11.29 32.96 -45.95
CA TYR A 318 -10.79 32.26 -47.14
C TYR A 318 -11.03 33.13 -48.37
N ASP A 319 -10.19 32.97 -49.38
CA ASP A 319 -10.41 33.66 -50.65
C ASP A 319 -11.47 32.89 -51.45
N SER A 320 -12.59 33.54 -51.76
CA SER A 320 -13.59 32.95 -52.65
C SER A 320 -13.50 33.63 -54.01
N GLU A 321 -12.75 33.03 -54.93
CA GLU A 321 -12.79 33.46 -56.34
C GLU A 321 -14.18 33.22 -56.97
N SER A 322 -15.04 32.41 -56.35
CA SER A 322 -16.30 31.89 -56.93
C SER A 322 -17.56 32.18 -56.12
N GLY A 323 -17.60 33.23 -55.29
CA GLY A 323 -18.83 33.64 -54.59
C GLY A 323 -19.40 32.61 -53.59
N ASN A 324 -18.52 31.82 -52.97
CA ASN A 324 -18.93 30.85 -51.96
C ASN A 324 -19.49 31.57 -50.72
N GLN A 325 -20.63 31.09 -50.23
CA GLN A 325 -21.29 31.70 -49.06
C GLN A 325 -20.55 31.36 -47.76
N PRO A 326 -20.69 32.20 -46.71
CA PRO A 326 -20.23 31.85 -45.38
C PRO A 326 -20.81 30.50 -44.93
N PHE A 327 -19.98 29.67 -44.31
CA PHE A 327 -20.42 28.39 -43.77
C PHE A 327 -19.80 28.11 -42.40
N TYR A 328 -20.44 27.24 -41.66
CA TYR A 328 -19.96 26.77 -40.38
C TYR A 328 -19.09 25.54 -40.58
N LEU A 329 -17.82 25.64 -40.16
CA LEU A 329 -16.89 24.52 -40.10
C LEU A 329 -17.09 23.81 -38.76
N SER A 330 -17.71 22.63 -38.80
CA SER A 330 -17.83 21.75 -37.64
C SER A 330 -16.61 20.84 -37.54
N PRO A 331 -15.88 20.84 -36.42
CA PRO A 331 -14.76 19.94 -36.19
C PRO A 331 -15.16 18.46 -36.18
N ASP A 332 -14.23 17.56 -36.54
CA ASP A 332 -14.50 16.13 -36.58
C ASP A 332 -14.55 15.51 -35.17
N PRO A 333 -15.70 15.00 -34.70
CA PRO A 333 -15.82 14.41 -33.37
C PRO A 333 -14.94 13.16 -33.17
N LYS A 334 -14.42 12.55 -34.25
CA LYS A 334 -13.50 11.41 -34.16
C LYS A 334 -12.20 11.74 -33.42
N GLN A 335 -11.78 13.02 -33.43
CA GLN A 335 -10.56 13.46 -32.72
C GLN A 335 -10.72 13.30 -31.21
N ALA A 336 -11.86 13.72 -30.66
CA ALA A 336 -12.18 13.53 -29.24
C ALA A 336 -12.33 12.04 -28.89
N GLN A 337 -12.95 11.26 -29.78
CA GLN A 337 -13.14 9.82 -29.55
C GLN A 337 -11.80 9.06 -29.45
N MET A 338 -10.80 9.41 -30.26
CA MET A 338 -9.48 8.80 -30.19
C MET A 338 -8.85 8.99 -28.79
N ILE A 339 -8.92 10.22 -28.26
CA ILE A 339 -8.35 10.55 -26.94
C ILE A 339 -9.11 9.82 -25.83
N ILE A 340 -10.45 9.76 -25.91
CA ILE A 340 -11.27 9.02 -24.93
C ILE A 340 -10.87 7.54 -24.91
N THR A 341 -10.72 6.92 -26.08
CA THR A 341 -10.30 5.51 -26.17
C THR A 341 -8.89 5.31 -25.62
N THR A 342 -7.93 6.19 -25.91
CA THR A 342 -6.59 6.12 -25.32
C THR A 342 -6.64 6.25 -23.79
N ILE A 343 -7.41 7.20 -23.25
CA ILE A 343 -7.59 7.36 -21.80
C ILE A 343 -8.12 6.07 -21.18
N GLN A 344 -9.15 5.46 -21.79
CA GLN A 344 -9.71 4.20 -21.30
C GLN A 344 -8.68 3.07 -21.32
N THR A 345 -7.88 2.95 -22.38
CA THR A 345 -6.80 1.95 -22.45
C THR A 345 -5.75 2.15 -21.37
N VAL A 346 -5.31 3.39 -21.13
CA VAL A 346 -4.30 3.68 -20.10
C VAL A 346 -4.87 3.44 -18.70
N ILE A 347 -6.12 3.83 -18.44
CA ILE A 347 -6.79 3.53 -17.16
C ILE A 347 -6.89 2.02 -16.94
N ASN A 348 -7.27 1.26 -17.98
CA ASN A 348 -7.31 -0.19 -17.89
C ASN A 348 -5.94 -0.77 -17.55
N GLU A 349 -4.86 -0.30 -18.21
CA GLU A 349 -3.50 -0.75 -17.92
C GLU A 349 -3.07 -0.46 -16.48
N ILE A 350 -3.41 0.73 -15.95
CA ILE A 350 -3.16 1.09 -14.54
C ILE A 350 -3.74 0.02 -13.62
N TYR A 351 -5.01 -0.37 -13.79
CA TYR A 351 -5.64 -1.36 -12.91
C TYR A 351 -5.22 -2.81 -13.21
N HIS A 352 -4.87 -3.15 -14.44
CA HIS A 352 -4.35 -4.47 -14.79
C HIS A 352 -2.95 -4.71 -14.18
N SER A 353 -2.12 -3.66 -14.10
CA SER A 353 -0.78 -3.75 -13.52
C SER A 353 -0.79 -4.20 -12.05
N VAL A 354 -1.81 -3.78 -11.29
CA VAL A 354 -2.01 -4.14 -9.88
C VAL A 354 -2.98 -5.31 -9.66
N GLY A 355 -3.55 -5.88 -10.73
CA GLY A 355 -4.51 -6.99 -10.64
C GLY A 355 -5.94 -6.60 -10.23
N VAL A 356 -6.28 -5.30 -10.24
CA VAL A 356 -7.60 -4.78 -9.80
C VAL A 356 -8.51 -4.43 -10.99
N ALA A 357 -8.30 -5.06 -12.15
CA ALA A 357 -9.05 -4.77 -13.38
C ALA A 357 -10.56 -5.01 -13.23
N GLY A 358 -10.97 -6.02 -12.47
CA GLY A 358 -12.37 -6.46 -12.35
C GLY A 358 -13.31 -5.57 -11.53
N GLU A 359 -12.81 -4.57 -10.79
CA GLU A 359 -13.66 -3.78 -9.87
C GLU A 359 -14.27 -2.52 -10.54
N ARG A 360 -13.63 -1.98 -11.57
CA ARG A 360 -14.00 -0.69 -12.19
C ARG A 360 -14.63 -0.78 -13.60
N THR A 361 -14.63 -1.95 -14.25
CA THR A 361 -15.17 -2.20 -15.61
C THR A 361 -16.70 -2.10 -15.73
N LYS A 362 -17.41 -1.47 -14.78
CA LYS A 362 -18.87 -1.26 -14.83
C LYS A 362 -19.35 -0.29 -15.93
N GLN A 363 -18.46 0.33 -16.71
CA GLN A 363 -18.87 1.19 -17.83
C GLN A 363 -18.84 0.52 -19.21
N ASP A 364 -18.31 -0.70 -19.34
CA ASP A 364 -18.45 -1.52 -20.57
C ASP A 364 -19.84 -2.17 -20.72
N ASN A 365 -20.78 -1.82 -19.82
CA ASN A 365 -22.17 -2.27 -19.84
C ASN A 365 -22.99 -1.83 -21.06
N ALA A 366 -22.42 -1.04 -22.00
CA ALA A 366 -23.11 -0.62 -23.22
C ALA A 366 -22.69 -1.39 -24.49
N LYS A 367 -21.64 -2.23 -24.43
CA LYS A 367 -21.21 -3.06 -25.57
C LYS A 367 -20.91 -4.46 -25.08
N GLY A 368 -21.95 -5.30 -25.09
CA GLY A 368 -21.97 -6.71 -24.70
C GLY A 368 -20.73 -7.55 -25.05
N ILE A 369 -19.69 -7.41 -24.23
CA ILE A 369 -18.56 -8.34 -24.13
C ILE A 369 -18.38 -8.59 -22.63
N ASP A 370 -18.75 -9.82 -22.27
CA ASP A 370 -18.47 -10.53 -21.03
C ASP A 370 -18.68 -9.80 -19.70
N ASN A 371 -19.77 -10.22 -19.04
CA ASN A 371 -19.70 -10.56 -17.63
C ASN A 371 -18.40 -11.33 -17.39
N SER A 372 -17.35 -10.68 -16.89
CA SER A 372 -16.13 -11.35 -16.46
C SER A 372 -16.58 -12.54 -15.60
N SER A 373 -16.38 -13.76 -16.11
CA SER A 373 -16.92 -14.97 -15.48
C SER A 373 -16.44 -15.02 -14.03
N GLY A 374 -17.14 -15.75 -13.15
CA GLY A 374 -16.65 -15.96 -11.78
C GLY A 374 -15.19 -16.45 -11.76
N ALA A 375 -14.76 -17.17 -12.79
CA ALA A 375 -13.37 -17.59 -13.01
C ALA A 375 -12.42 -16.43 -13.35
N ALA A 376 -12.79 -15.49 -14.23
CA ALA A 376 -11.95 -14.33 -14.56
C ALA A 376 -11.68 -13.44 -13.32
N LYS A 377 -12.72 -13.19 -12.51
CA LYS A 377 -12.56 -12.45 -11.24
C LYS A 377 -11.66 -13.19 -10.23
N LEU A 378 -11.69 -14.52 -10.25
CA LEU A 378 -10.81 -15.33 -9.40
C LEU A 378 -9.34 -15.23 -9.86
N TYR A 379 -9.07 -15.29 -11.16
CA TYR A 379 -7.71 -15.13 -11.68
C TYR A 379 -7.13 -13.73 -11.38
N ASP A 380 -7.93 -12.67 -11.55
CA ASP A 380 -7.52 -11.32 -11.20
C ASP A 380 -7.21 -11.22 -9.69
N PHE A 381 -8.09 -11.78 -8.86
CA PHE A 381 -7.89 -11.81 -7.41
C PHE A 381 -6.69 -12.65 -6.99
N GLN A 382 -6.34 -13.73 -7.70
CA GLN A 382 -5.13 -14.51 -7.42
C GLN A 382 -3.87 -13.66 -7.57
N ARG A 383 -3.78 -12.80 -8.59
CA ARG A 383 -2.63 -11.88 -8.74
C ARG A 383 -2.56 -10.89 -7.58
N VAL A 384 -3.70 -10.32 -7.18
CA VAL A 384 -3.79 -9.43 -6.01
C VAL A 384 -3.39 -10.18 -4.74
N ASN A 385 -3.85 -11.41 -4.55
CA ASN A 385 -3.53 -12.24 -3.39
C ASN A 385 -2.03 -12.48 -3.26
N SER A 386 -1.34 -12.85 -4.35
CA SER A 386 0.12 -13.00 -4.34
C SER A 386 0.84 -11.71 -3.93
N LEU A 387 0.38 -10.56 -4.42
CA LEU A 387 0.91 -9.26 -4.02
C LEU A 387 0.66 -8.99 -2.53
N LEU A 388 -0.56 -9.26 -2.03
CA LEU A 388 -0.91 -9.06 -0.62
C LEU A 388 -0.06 -9.94 0.30
N ILE A 389 0.17 -11.21 -0.05
CA ILE A 389 1.03 -12.13 0.71
C ILE A 389 2.45 -11.59 0.77
N THR A 390 3.04 -11.17 -0.37
CA THR A 390 4.39 -10.60 -0.38
C THR A 390 4.48 -9.35 0.51
N LYS A 391 3.46 -8.49 0.52
CA LYS A 391 3.45 -7.32 1.41
C LYS A 391 3.28 -7.70 2.87
N ALA A 392 2.43 -8.69 3.16
CA ALA A 392 2.21 -9.22 4.50
C ALA A 392 3.51 -9.76 5.12
N GLU A 393 4.26 -10.59 4.39
CA GLU A 393 5.59 -11.08 4.80
C GLU A 393 6.57 -9.96 5.12
N ARG A 394 6.56 -8.87 4.33
CA ARG A 394 7.48 -7.73 4.53
C ARG A 394 7.10 -6.89 5.74
N LEU A 395 5.81 -6.70 5.98
CA LEU A 395 5.33 -6.04 7.19
C LEU A 395 5.59 -6.88 8.44
N GLU A 396 5.46 -8.21 8.34
CA GLU A 396 5.81 -9.12 9.42
C GLU A 396 7.30 -8.99 9.78
N ARG A 397 8.19 -9.00 8.78
CA ARG A 397 9.63 -8.76 8.99
C ARG A 397 9.90 -7.38 9.59
N ALA A 398 9.22 -6.35 9.11
CA ALA A 398 9.36 -4.99 9.64
C ALA A 398 8.90 -4.91 11.11
N GLU A 399 7.80 -5.56 11.45
CA GLU A 399 7.29 -5.58 12.82
C GLU A 399 8.22 -6.36 13.77
N ARG A 400 8.77 -7.50 13.33
CA ARG A 400 9.81 -8.24 14.07
C ARG A 400 11.06 -7.38 14.33
N GLN A 401 11.58 -6.70 13.32
CA GLN A 401 12.74 -5.80 13.48
C GLN A 401 12.43 -4.63 14.43
N MET A 402 11.22 -4.09 14.35
CA MET A 402 10.76 -3.05 15.26
C MET A 402 10.70 -3.53 16.71
N MET A 403 10.18 -4.75 16.93
CA MET A 403 10.11 -5.37 18.24
C MET A 403 11.50 -5.65 18.81
N PHE A 404 12.42 -6.17 18.00
CA PHE A 404 13.79 -6.40 18.40
C PHE A 404 14.48 -5.10 18.87
N LEU A 405 14.36 -4.02 18.11
CA LEU A 405 14.91 -2.72 18.50
C LEU A 405 14.22 -2.17 19.75
N ALA A 406 12.89 -2.28 19.85
CA ALA A 406 12.14 -1.85 21.04
C ALA A 406 12.53 -2.65 22.29
N ALA A 407 12.75 -3.96 22.15
CA ALA A 407 13.22 -4.84 23.22
C ALA A 407 14.61 -4.43 23.71
N LYS A 408 15.55 -4.20 22.77
CA LYS A 408 16.90 -3.70 23.09
C LYS A 408 16.87 -2.37 23.84
N TRP A 409 16.03 -1.43 23.42
CA TRP A 409 15.86 -0.16 24.12
C TRP A 409 15.34 -0.32 25.56
N MET A 410 14.56 -1.36 25.82
CA MET A 410 13.99 -1.66 27.13
C MET A 410 14.83 -2.67 27.93
N GLY A 411 16.00 -3.07 27.43
CA GLY A 411 16.90 -4.04 28.07
C GLY A 411 16.31 -5.46 28.17
N VAL A 412 15.38 -5.82 27.28
CA VAL A 412 14.79 -7.15 27.20
C VAL A 412 15.48 -7.95 26.10
N ASP A 413 15.97 -9.14 26.44
CA ASP A 413 16.46 -10.10 25.44
C ASP A 413 15.27 -10.73 24.72
N LEU A 414 15.09 -10.34 23.46
CA LEU A 414 14.12 -10.91 22.55
C LEU A 414 14.89 -11.45 21.34
N ASP A 415 14.70 -12.74 21.05
CA ASP A 415 15.33 -13.36 19.88
C ASP A 415 14.78 -12.76 18.58
N GLU A 416 15.61 -12.65 17.54
CA GLU A 416 15.19 -12.08 16.25
C GLU A 416 14.13 -12.93 15.54
N GLU A 417 14.14 -14.25 15.77
CA GLU A 417 13.21 -15.23 15.19
C GLU A 417 12.07 -15.64 16.13
N HIS A 418 11.49 -14.67 16.86
CA HIS A 418 10.37 -14.96 17.76
C HIS A 418 9.05 -15.26 17.00
N SER A 419 8.26 -16.22 17.48
CA SER A 419 6.95 -16.60 16.93
C SER A 419 5.77 -15.76 17.47
N LEU A 420 6.04 -14.54 17.98
CA LEU A 420 5.02 -13.69 18.60
C LEU A 420 4.05 -13.03 17.60
N ILE A 421 4.39 -12.98 16.31
CA ILE A 421 3.58 -12.33 15.26
C ILE A 421 3.46 -13.25 14.05
N ALA A 422 2.24 -13.36 13.51
CA ALA A 422 1.96 -13.91 12.20
C ALA A 422 1.03 -12.98 11.42
N TYR A 423 1.41 -12.69 10.19
CA TYR A 423 0.54 -12.06 9.20
C TYR A 423 -0.19 -13.14 8.37
N PRO A 424 -1.31 -12.79 7.72
CA PRO A 424 -2.04 -13.75 6.89
C PRO A 424 -1.22 -14.23 5.67
N GLU A 425 -1.14 -15.55 5.50
CA GLU A 425 -0.52 -16.20 4.32
C GLU A 425 -1.50 -16.36 3.14
N SER A 426 -2.77 -15.99 3.32
CA SER A 426 -3.78 -15.97 2.26
C SER A 426 -4.89 -14.98 2.59
N PHE A 427 -5.32 -14.22 1.58
CA PHE A 427 -6.43 -13.26 1.65
C PHE A 427 -7.68 -13.77 0.94
N ASP A 428 -7.71 -15.05 0.55
CA ASP A 428 -8.86 -15.66 -0.11
C ASP A 428 -9.92 -16.14 0.89
N ILE A 429 -11.03 -15.41 0.94
CA ILE A 429 -12.22 -15.71 1.77
C ILE A 429 -12.83 -17.06 1.37
N ARG A 430 -12.62 -17.53 0.13
CA ARG A 430 -13.17 -18.81 -0.35
C ARG A 430 -12.32 -20.00 0.09
N GLY A 431 -11.02 -19.83 0.29
CA GLY A 431 -10.12 -20.93 0.65
C GLY A 431 -10.56 -21.65 1.93
N LEU A 432 -11.10 -20.94 2.92
CA LEU A 432 -11.62 -21.57 4.14
C LEU A 432 -12.94 -22.34 3.88
N THR A 433 -13.83 -21.79 3.05
CA THR A 433 -15.08 -22.46 2.67
C THR A 433 -14.81 -23.72 1.84
N ASP A 434 -13.84 -23.63 0.92
CA ASP A 434 -13.41 -24.76 0.10
C ASP A 434 -12.73 -25.83 0.95
N GLU A 435 -11.91 -25.47 1.95
CA GLU A 435 -11.33 -26.42 2.89
C GLU A 435 -12.38 -27.09 3.78
N PHE A 436 -13.39 -26.36 4.24
CA PHE A 436 -14.54 -26.97 4.93
C PHE A 436 -15.29 -27.93 4.01
N ALA A 437 -15.48 -27.59 2.73
CA ALA A 437 -16.11 -28.48 1.77
C ALA A 437 -15.25 -29.72 1.45
N VAL A 438 -13.93 -29.59 1.41
CA VAL A 438 -12.99 -30.72 1.27
C VAL A 438 -13.07 -31.60 2.53
N ALA A 439 -13.06 -31.01 3.72
CA ALA A 439 -13.22 -31.75 4.98
C ALA A 439 -14.56 -32.50 5.03
N GLU A 440 -15.66 -31.87 4.61
CA GLU A 440 -16.98 -32.50 4.51
C GLU A 440 -16.96 -33.68 3.53
N LYS A 441 -16.37 -33.50 2.34
CA LYS A 441 -16.22 -34.57 1.34
C LYS A 441 -15.35 -35.72 1.84
N LEU A 442 -14.26 -35.44 2.55
CA LEU A 442 -13.41 -36.46 3.16
C LEU A 442 -14.16 -37.23 4.26
N GLY A 443 -15.05 -36.56 4.98
CA GLY A 443 -15.99 -37.20 5.90
C GLY A 443 -16.96 -38.14 5.19
N LEU A 444 -17.58 -37.69 4.10
CA LEU A 444 -18.52 -38.49 3.29
C LEU A 444 -17.86 -39.68 2.58
N LEU A 445 -16.61 -39.54 2.16
CA LEU A 445 -15.82 -40.59 1.51
C LEU A 445 -15.21 -41.59 2.50
N GLU A 446 -15.46 -41.43 3.80
CA GLU A 446 -14.86 -42.23 4.88
C GLU A 446 -13.33 -42.33 4.75
N ALA A 447 -12.68 -41.19 4.41
CA ALA A 447 -11.24 -41.15 4.22
C ALA A 447 -10.50 -41.63 5.50
N PRO A 448 -9.31 -42.26 5.36
CA PRO A 448 -8.56 -42.74 6.51
C PRO A 448 -8.36 -41.67 7.59
N ASP A 449 -8.37 -42.08 8.85
CA ASP A 449 -8.26 -41.17 10.00
C ASP A 449 -7.01 -40.27 9.92
N SER A 450 -5.91 -40.78 9.39
CA SER A 450 -4.68 -40.00 9.16
C SER A 450 -4.90 -38.83 8.19
N VAL A 451 -5.65 -39.03 7.11
CA VAL A 451 -5.93 -38.00 6.10
C VAL A 451 -6.88 -36.94 6.67
N ARG A 452 -7.90 -37.39 7.41
CA ARG A 452 -8.83 -36.48 8.08
C ARG A 452 -8.16 -35.65 9.17
N ARG A 453 -7.25 -36.24 9.95
CA ARG A 453 -6.44 -35.52 10.95
C ARG A 453 -5.55 -34.47 10.31
N TYR A 454 -4.84 -34.83 9.25
CA TYR A 454 -3.98 -33.90 8.52
C TYR A 454 -4.77 -32.72 7.93
N GLN A 455 -5.97 -32.97 7.38
CA GLN A 455 -6.83 -31.88 6.91
C GLN A 455 -7.30 -30.96 8.04
N MET A 456 -7.59 -31.52 9.23
CA MET A 456 -7.96 -30.72 10.40
C MET A 456 -6.78 -29.93 10.97
N GLU A 457 -5.58 -30.48 10.93
CA GLU A 457 -4.33 -29.79 11.30
C GLU A 457 -4.13 -28.55 10.42
N MET A 458 -4.22 -28.71 9.09
CA MET A 458 -4.16 -27.58 8.15
C MET A 458 -5.25 -26.52 8.42
N LEU A 459 -6.48 -26.94 8.74
CA LEU A 459 -7.55 -26.02 9.10
C LEU A 459 -7.28 -25.27 10.40
N ILE A 460 -6.72 -25.95 11.40
CA ILE A 460 -6.37 -25.32 12.70
C ILE A 460 -5.26 -24.30 12.50
N GLU A 461 -4.20 -24.65 11.77
CA GLU A 461 -3.11 -23.72 11.45
C GLU A 461 -3.62 -22.50 10.68
N LYS A 462 -4.53 -22.71 9.73
CA LYS A 462 -5.09 -21.64 8.91
C LYS A 462 -6.07 -20.73 9.67
N ILE A 463 -6.89 -21.30 10.55
CA ILE A 463 -7.87 -20.52 11.33
C ILE A 463 -7.18 -19.79 12.48
N PHE A 464 -6.16 -20.40 13.09
CA PHE A 464 -5.48 -19.88 14.27
C PHE A 464 -3.95 -19.88 14.08
N PRO A 465 -3.40 -18.97 13.26
CA PRO A 465 -1.96 -18.83 13.15
C PRO A 465 -1.36 -18.31 14.48
N ASN A 466 -0.26 -18.91 14.93
CA ASN A 466 0.45 -18.57 16.19
C ASN A 466 -0.39 -18.64 17.48
N ILE A 467 -1.14 -19.74 17.65
CA ILE A 467 -1.70 -20.12 18.94
C ILE A 467 -0.62 -20.26 20.01
N SER A 468 -0.99 -19.97 21.27
CA SER A 468 -0.07 -20.17 22.39
C SER A 468 0.37 -21.63 22.48
N ALA A 469 1.59 -21.86 22.97
CA ALA A 469 2.14 -23.21 23.08
C ALA A 469 1.28 -24.14 23.97
N ALA A 470 0.42 -23.56 24.82
CA ALA A 470 -0.56 -24.28 25.62
C ALA A 470 -1.76 -24.75 24.79
N MET A 471 -2.35 -23.87 23.97
CA MET A 471 -3.50 -24.22 23.11
C MET A 471 -3.09 -25.19 21.99
N GLN A 472 -1.88 -25.06 21.45
CA GLN A 472 -1.38 -25.99 20.44
C GLN A 472 -1.34 -27.43 20.95
N LYS A 473 -0.84 -27.62 22.18
CA LYS A 473 -0.83 -28.95 22.83
C LYS A 473 -2.23 -29.48 23.11
N GLU A 474 -3.20 -28.60 23.36
CA GLU A 474 -4.59 -29.00 23.55
C GLU A 474 -5.22 -29.47 22.24
N PHE A 475 -5.04 -28.72 21.14
CA PHE A 475 -5.51 -29.13 19.82
C PHE A 475 -4.86 -30.42 19.31
N GLU A 476 -3.55 -30.58 19.48
CA GLU A 476 -2.86 -31.83 19.14
C GLU A 476 -3.43 -33.04 19.89
N LYS A 477 -3.72 -32.85 21.19
CA LYS A 477 -4.32 -33.90 22.02
C LYS A 477 -5.73 -34.27 21.55
N ASP A 478 -6.53 -33.29 21.11
CA ASP A 478 -7.87 -33.53 20.61
C ASP A 478 -7.86 -34.16 19.20
N LEU A 479 -6.94 -33.74 18.33
CA LEU A 479 -6.72 -34.33 16.99
C LEU A 479 -6.34 -35.81 17.05
N LEU A 480 -5.55 -36.24 18.05
CA LEU A 480 -5.22 -37.65 18.26
C LEU A 480 -6.46 -38.52 18.52
N ASN A 481 -7.52 -37.91 19.08
CA ASN A 481 -8.80 -38.56 19.36
C ASN A 481 -9.82 -38.38 18.21
N PHE A 482 -9.45 -37.69 17.13
CA PHE A 482 -10.30 -37.49 15.95
C PHE A 482 -10.10 -38.61 14.90
N PRO A 483 -11.13 -39.04 14.16
CA PRO A 483 -12.54 -38.74 14.40
C PRO A 483 -13.04 -39.45 15.66
N PRO A 484 -13.96 -38.83 16.44
CA PRO A 484 -14.51 -39.49 17.62
C PRO A 484 -15.14 -40.82 17.21
N LYS A 485 -14.73 -41.90 17.86
CA LYS A 485 -15.29 -43.24 17.65
C LYS A 485 -16.80 -43.21 17.94
N ASN A 486 -17.61 -43.13 16.89
CA ASN A 486 -19.06 -43.28 16.83
C ASN A 486 -19.90 -42.51 17.87
N ALA A 487 -20.36 -41.32 17.50
CA ALA A 487 -21.56 -40.67 18.08
C ALA A 487 -22.84 -40.96 17.26
N LEU A 488 -22.87 -42.03 16.46
CA LEU A 488 -23.97 -42.40 15.54
C LEU A 488 -24.72 -43.67 15.95
N ASN A 489 -24.88 -43.95 17.25
CA ASN A 489 -25.62 -45.13 17.73
C ASN A 489 -26.65 -44.85 18.85
N THR A 490 -27.17 -43.63 18.97
CA THR A 490 -28.11 -43.30 20.07
C THR A 490 -29.50 -42.79 19.68
N LEU A 491 -29.85 -42.73 18.39
CA LEU A 491 -31.21 -42.31 17.98
C LEU A 491 -31.69 -43.07 16.75
N GLU A 492 -32.01 -44.36 16.89
CA GLU A 492 -33.12 -45.06 16.21
C GLU A 492 -33.09 -46.57 16.53
N ASN A 493 -33.62 -46.94 17.69
CA ASN A 493 -34.13 -48.30 17.95
C ASN A 493 -35.21 -48.25 19.02
N LYS A 494 -36.25 -47.43 18.79
CA LYS A 494 -37.45 -47.31 19.64
C LYS A 494 -38.74 -47.75 18.94
N SER A 495 -38.66 -48.53 17.87
CA SER A 495 -39.85 -48.95 17.10
C SER A 495 -39.88 -50.43 16.69
N VAL A 496 -39.19 -51.32 17.39
CA VAL A 496 -39.44 -52.78 17.26
C VAL A 496 -39.50 -53.43 18.64
N LEU A 497 -40.53 -53.07 19.40
CA LEU A 497 -41.03 -53.81 20.57
C LEU A 497 -42.50 -54.16 20.33
N THR A 498 -42.73 -55.08 19.42
CA THR A 498 -43.97 -55.88 19.34
C THR A 498 -43.65 -57.17 18.60
N TYR A 499 -43.29 -58.21 19.36
CA TYR A 499 -44.07 -59.46 19.46
C TYR A 499 -43.27 -60.47 20.28
N HIS A 500 -43.90 -60.91 21.37
CA HIS A 500 -43.40 -61.94 22.27
C HIS A 500 -43.40 -63.33 21.62
N ARG A 501 -42.35 -64.09 21.95
CA ARG A 501 -42.27 -65.54 22.16
C ARG A 501 -43.61 -66.22 22.45
N ASP A 502 -43.85 -67.33 21.75
CA ASP A 502 -44.48 -68.53 22.32
C ASP A 502 -43.84 -69.82 21.80
N THR A 503 -43.44 -70.67 22.77
CA THR A 503 -43.37 -72.15 22.80
C THR A 503 -42.55 -72.98 21.79
N VAL A 504 -41.47 -73.60 22.30
CA VAL A 504 -41.16 -75.06 22.35
C VAL A 504 -41.72 -75.95 21.22
N GLN A 505 -40.86 -76.62 20.42
CA GLN A 505 -40.46 -78.06 20.53
C GLN A 505 -39.85 -78.62 19.21
N GLU A 506 -38.83 -79.47 19.38
CA GLU A 506 -38.48 -80.67 18.59
C GLU A 506 -38.03 -80.64 17.10
N SER A 507 -36.76 -81.05 16.92
CA SER A 507 -36.22 -82.05 15.97
C SER A 507 -36.51 -81.96 14.47
N GLY A 508 -35.44 -82.12 13.67
CA GLY A 508 -35.52 -82.86 12.41
C GLY A 508 -34.83 -82.22 11.21
N GLN A 509 -33.63 -82.75 10.93
CA GLN A 509 -33.15 -83.22 9.62
C GLN A 509 -33.27 -82.37 8.33
N ASP A 510 -32.10 -82.27 7.72
CA ASP A 510 -31.79 -82.58 6.32
C ASP A 510 -32.16 -81.62 5.18
N LEU A 511 -31.06 -81.09 4.62
CA LEU A 511 -30.62 -81.22 3.22
C LEU A 511 -31.39 -80.52 2.10
N SER A 512 -30.55 -79.85 1.30
CA SER A 512 -30.59 -79.75 -0.17
C SER A 512 -31.64 -78.78 -0.72
N GLN A 513 -31.48 -78.13 -1.85
CA GLN A 513 -30.45 -78.00 -2.88
C GLN A 513 -31.07 -77.01 -3.89
N GLY A 514 -30.22 -76.44 -4.76
CA GLY A 514 -30.65 -76.02 -6.10
C GLY A 514 -30.69 -74.50 -6.27
N ASN A 515 -29.69 -73.93 -6.93
CA ASN A 515 -29.54 -73.82 -8.39
C ASN A 515 -30.59 -72.90 -9.03
N GLY A 516 -30.12 -71.90 -9.76
CA GLY A 516 -30.98 -71.11 -10.64
C GLY A 516 -30.27 -69.91 -11.26
N ASN A 517 -29.66 -70.15 -12.40
CA ASN A 517 -28.84 -69.24 -13.20
C ASN A 517 -29.62 -68.11 -13.91
N SER A 518 -28.85 -67.17 -14.49
CA SER A 518 -29.15 -66.33 -15.67
C SER A 518 -30.10 -65.13 -15.46
N SER A 519 -29.96 -63.96 -16.10
CA SER A 519 -29.02 -63.44 -17.10
C SER A 519 -29.41 -62.00 -17.44
N THR A 520 -28.46 -61.19 -17.94
CA THR A 520 -28.60 -60.05 -18.88
C THR A 520 -29.57 -58.91 -18.48
N GLN A 521 -29.28 -57.63 -18.71
CA GLN A 521 -28.87 -57.03 -19.97
C GLN A 521 -28.48 -55.56 -19.71
N ALA A 522 -27.46 -55.08 -20.42
CA ALA A 522 -27.05 -53.69 -20.43
C ALA A 522 -27.94 -52.87 -21.37
N THR A 523 -28.17 -51.60 -21.04
CA THR A 523 -28.42 -50.53 -22.02
C THR A 523 -28.08 -49.18 -21.42
N GLU A 524 -27.25 -48.44 -22.17
CA GLU A 524 -27.01 -46.99 -22.25
C GLU A 524 -26.68 -46.16 -21.01
#